data_AF-A0A0G2YF14-F1
#
_entry.id   AF-A0A0G2YF14-F1
#
_cell.length_a   1.000
_cell.length_b   1.000
_cell.length_c   1.000
_cell.angle_alpha   90.00
_cell.angle_beta   90.00
_cell.angle_gamma   90.00
#
_symmetry.space_group_name_H-M   'P 1'
#
loop_
_entity.id
_entity.type
_entity.pdbx_description
1 polymer ?
#
loop_
_entity_poly.entity_id
_entity_poly.type
_entity_poly.pdbx_seq_one_letter_code
_entity_poly.pdbx_strand_id
1 'polypeptide(L)'
;MEARERIYRNLFGEPADEARVAQLKEALLGFSPSTPGSESRAIEVLRVLNAGEEPPFDLSQLAALRKVFLPPRPMSPVQADDGAALAARRYWHALVFGGVDQVRDLWSRLHDFAAVRSAENRARVVELLVIMIPGSTWGDDQLDALVTISVRDTVFRSLAWWDTVHDAW
;
A
#
# COMPACT_ATOMS: atom_id res chain seq x y z
N MET A 1 12.72 6.81 -15.64
CA MET A 1 11.67 6.48 -14.67
C MET A 1 10.91 5.29 -15.21
N GLU A 2 11.01 4.17 -14.49
CA GLU A 2 10.31 2.93 -14.84
C GLU A 2 8.78 3.14 -14.79
N ALA A 3 8.03 2.36 -15.58
CA ALA A 3 6.57 2.53 -15.70
C ALA A 3 5.85 2.47 -14.34
N ARG A 4 6.27 1.56 -13.45
CA ARG A 4 5.69 1.42 -12.10
C ARG A 4 5.99 2.62 -11.21
N GLU A 5 7.23 3.11 -11.22
CA GLU A 5 7.63 4.31 -10.46
C GLU A 5 6.77 5.52 -10.87
N ARG A 6 6.51 5.68 -12.17
CA ARG A 6 5.64 6.73 -12.71
C ARG A 6 4.21 6.62 -12.19
N ILE A 7 3.63 5.42 -12.26
CA ILE A 7 2.28 5.13 -11.76
C ILE A 7 2.21 5.43 -10.26
N TYR A 8 3.13 4.92 -9.46
CA TYR A 8 3.10 5.13 -8.01
C TYR A 8 3.29 6.59 -7.63
N ARG A 9 4.11 7.34 -8.37
CA ARG A 9 4.27 8.78 -8.13
C ARG A 9 2.95 9.52 -8.35
N ASN A 10 2.23 9.17 -9.41
CA ASN A 10 0.93 9.75 -9.69
C ASN A 10 -0.19 9.29 -8.74
N LEU A 11 0.00 8.18 -8.02
CA LEU A 11 -1.00 7.64 -7.08
C LEU A 11 -0.76 8.07 -5.62
N PHE A 12 0.50 8.08 -5.18
CA PHE A 12 0.85 8.28 -3.76
C PHE A 12 1.71 9.52 -3.53
N GLY A 13 2.39 10.06 -4.55
CA GLY A 13 3.27 11.23 -4.46
C GLY A 13 2.57 12.55 -4.12
N GLU A 14 3.35 13.62 -3.96
CA GLU A 14 2.83 15.00 -3.88
C GLU A 14 3.25 15.82 -5.11
N PRO A 15 2.30 16.47 -5.83
CA PRO A 15 0.85 16.29 -5.76
C PRO A 15 0.38 15.08 -6.60
N ALA A 16 -0.25 14.07 -5.98
CA ALA A 16 -0.95 13.03 -6.75
C ALA A 16 -2.23 13.60 -7.37
N ASP A 17 -2.63 12.99 -8.48
CA ASP A 17 -3.86 13.34 -9.20
C ASP A 17 -5.07 12.69 -8.51
N GLU A 18 -5.71 13.43 -7.59
CA GLU A 18 -6.86 12.95 -6.81
C GLU A 18 -8.01 12.44 -7.68
N ALA A 19 -8.24 13.10 -8.83
CA ALA A 19 -9.30 12.70 -9.75
C ALA A 19 -9.00 11.33 -10.37
N ARG A 20 -7.73 11.06 -10.69
CA ARG A 20 -7.31 9.75 -11.22
C ARG A 20 -7.24 8.68 -10.14
N VAL A 21 -6.84 9.02 -8.93
CA VAL A 21 -6.91 8.10 -7.78
C VAL A 21 -8.36 7.66 -7.55
N ALA A 22 -9.32 8.59 -7.61
CA ALA A 22 -10.74 8.27 -7.50
C ALA A 22 -11.23 7.35 -8.64
N GLN A 23 -10.89 7.67 -9.90
CA GLN A 23 -11.25 6.84 -11.05
C GLN A 23 -10.64 5.43 -10.97
N LEU A 24 -9.40 5.31 -10.52
CA LEU A 24 -8.75 4.01 -10.33
C LEU A 24 -9.46 3.21 -9.24
N LYS A 25 -9.83 3.85 -8.12
CA LYS A 25 -10.57 3.20 -7.04
C LYS A 25 -11.92 2.64 -7.53
N GLU A 26 -12.66 3.41 -8.32
CA GLU A 26 -13.91 2.95 -8.94
C GLU A 26 -13.68 1.79 -9.91
N ALA A 27 -12.65 1.88 -10.75
CA ALA A 27 -12.29 0.81 -11.68
C ALA A 27 -11.92 -0.50 -10.94
N LEU A 28 -11.15 -0.39 -9.84
CA LEU A 28 -10.75 -1.52 -9.02
C LEU A 28 -11.91 -2.12 -8.22
N LEU A 29 -12.96 -1.36 -7.91
CA LEU A 29 -14.19 -1.90 -7.32
C LEU A 29 -14.93 -2.82 -8.30
N GLY A 30 -14.92 -2.49 -9.59
CA GLY A 30 -15.51 -3.29 -10.66
C GLY A 30 -14.65 -4.47 -11.13
N PHE A 31 -13.37 -4.52 -10.73
CA PHE A 31 -12.44 -5.57 -11.13
C PHE A 31 -12.69 -6.89 -10.38
N SER A 32 -12.78 -7.99 -11.13
CA SER A 32 -12.83 -9.36 -10.61
C SER A 32 -11.86 -10.27 -11.35
N PRO A 33 -10.88 -10.90 -10.66
CA PRO A 33 -9.93 -11.83 -11.30
C PRO A 33 -10.59 -13.02 -12.01
N SER A 34 -11.83 -13.37 -11.65
CA SER A 34 -12.61 -14.47 -12.23
C SER A 34 -13.48 -14.05 -13.42
N THR A 35 -13.51 -12.76 -13.78
CA THR A 35 -14.34 -12.23 -14.86
C THR A 35 -13.46 -11.63 -15.95
N PRO A 36 -13.30 -12.32 -17.10
CA PRO A 36 -12.48 -11.85 -18.21
C PRO A 36 -12.90 -10.44 -18.66
N GLY A 37 -11.92 -9.55 -18.84
CA GLY A 37 -12.13 -8.18 -19.32
C GLY A 37 -12.59 -7.18 -18.26
N SER A 38 -12.88 -7.62 -17.02
CA SER A 38 -13.25 -6.71 -15.92
C SER A 38 -12.10 -5.79 -15.49
N GLU A 39 -10.85 -6.16 -15.81
CA GLU A 39 -9.63 -5.39 -15.60
C GLU A 39 -9.49 -4.20 -16.56
N SER A 40 -10.18 -4.22 -17.71
CA SER A 40 -9.92 -3.29 -18.83
C SER A 40 -9.96 -1.82 -18.40
N ARG A 41 -10.93 -1.46 -17.55
CA ARG A 41 -11.08 -0.10 -17.05
C ARG A 41 -9.94 0.32 -16.11
N ALA A 42 -9.47 -0.61 -15.27
CA ALA A 42 -8.35 -0.34 -14.37
C ALA A 42 -7.04 -0.16 -15.17
N ILE A 43 -6.80 -1.02 -16.16
CA ILE A 43 -5.66 -0.93 -17.07
C ILE A 43 -5.69 0.38 -17.86
N GLU A 44 -6.85 0.83 -18.34
CA GLU A 44 -6.98 2.10 -19.04
C GLU A 44 -6.55 3.29 -18.16
N VAL A 45 -7.02 3.34 -16.91
CA VAL A 45 -6.63 4.40 -15.97
C VAL A 45 -5.13 4.34 -15.66
N LEU A 46 -4.59 3.14 -15.43
CA LEU A 46 -3.15 2.93 -15.19
C LEU A 46 -2.29 3.32 -16.40
N ARG A 47 -2.77 3.08 -17.62
CA ARG A 47 -2.11 3.51 -18.86
C ARG A 47 -2.00 5.03 -18.93
N VAL A 48 -3.05 5.76 -18.57
CA VAL A 48 -3.00 7.24 -18.50
C VAL A 48 -1.98 7.69 -17.44
N LEU A 49 -1.98 7.06 -16.26
CA LEU A 49 -1.00 7.31 -15.20
C LEU A 49 0.43 6.94 -15.62
N ASN A 50 0.58 6.09 -16.64
CA ASN A 50 1.85 5.71 -17.24
C ASN A 50 2.18 6.50 -18.53
N ALA A 51 1.61 7.70 -18.72
CA ALA A 51 1.82 8.53 -19.91
C ALA A 51 1.40 7.87 -21.25
N GLY A 52 0.38 7.02 -21.22
CA GLY A 52 -0.18 6.36 -22.41
C GLY A 52 0.45 5.01 -22.74
N GLU A 53 1.52 4.61 -22.05
CA GLU A 53 2.20 3.32 -22.24
C GLU A 53 1.52 2.19 -21.45
N GLU A 54 1.60 0.97 -21.97
CA GLU A 54 0.99 -0.20 -21.32
C GLU A 54 1.54 -0.39 -19.89
N PRO A 55 0.67 -0.40 -18.85
CA PRO A 55 1.13 -0.54 -17.49
C PRO A 55 1.57 -2.00 -17.23
N PRO A 56 2.69 -2.22 -16.52
CA PRO A 56 3.21 -3.56 -16.25
C PRO A 56 2.50 -4.20 -15.04
N PHE A 57 1.16 -4.26 -15.07
CA PHE A 57 0.31 -4.84 -14.05
C PHE A 57 -0.42 -6.06 -14.59
N ASP A 58 -0.15 -7.23 -14.00
CA ASP A 58 -0.97 -8.41 -14.23
C ASP A 58 -2.21 -8.45 -13.31
N LEU A 59 -3.07 -9.46 -13.46
CA LEU A 59 -4.28 -9.62 -12.66
C LEU A 59 -4.02 -9.75 -11.16
N SER A 60 -2.89 -10.37 -10.77
CA SER A 60 -2.51 -10.50 -9.36
C SER A 60 -2.08 -9.16 -8.77
N GLN A 61 -1.36 -8.35 -9.56
CA GLN A 61 -0.94 -7.00 -9.17
C GLN A 61 -2.12 -6.03 -9.10
N LEU A 62 -3.10 -6.17 -10.00
CA LEU A 62 -4.36 -5.44 -9.90
C LEU A 62 -5.17 -5.83 -8.65
N ALA A 63 -5.22 -7.12 -8.31
CA ALA A 63 -5.88 -7.59 -7.09
C ALA A 63 -5.20 -7.05 -5.83
N ALA A 64 -3.87 -6.98 -5.84
CA ALA A 64 -3.09 -6.39 -4.75
C ALA A 64 -3.33 -4.89 -4.64
N LEU A 65 -3.31 -4.17 -5.76
CA LEU A 65 -3.58 -2.73 -5.81
C LEU A 65 -4.99 -2.41 -5.31
N ARG A 66 -5.97 -3.27 -5.62
CA ARG A 66 -7.33 -3.15 -5.07
C ARG A 66 -7.33 -3.17 -3.53
N LYS A 67 -6.54 -4.03 -2.88
CA LYS A 67 -6.45 -4.10 -1.41
C LYS A 67 -5.76 -2.88 -0.79
N VAL A 68 -4.85 -2.25 -1.53
CA VAL A 68 -4.19 -0.99 -1.16
C VAL A 68 -5.20 0.17 -1.13
N PHE A 69 -6.04 0.29 -2.16
CA PHE A 69 -7.05 1.35 -2.29
C PHE A 69 -8.34 1.08 -1.51
N LEU A 70 -8.60 -0.18 -1.17
CA LEU A 70 -9.74 -0.63 -0.36
C LEU A 70 -9.26 -1.45 0.83
N PRO A 71 -8.52 -0.86 1.79
CA PRO A 71 -8.08 -1.57 2.98
C PRO A 71 -9.25 -2.20 3.74
N PRO A 72 -9.11 -3.41 4.29
CA PRO A 72 -9.87 -3.76 5.49
C PRO A 72 -9.53 -2.71 6.53
N ARG A 73 -10.54 -1.95 6.98
CA ARG A 73 -10.34 -0.88 7.95
C ARG A 73 -9.88 -1.46 9.29
N PRO A 74 -9.13 -0.69 10.10
CA PRO A 74 -8.34 0.50 9.74
C PRO A 74 -6.87 0.11 9.46
N MET A 75 -6.24 0.59 8.38
CA MET A 75 -4.79 0.42 8.13
C MET A 75 -3.98 1.72 8.31
N SER A 76 -4.64 2.81 8.70
CA SER A 76 -4.07 4.15 8.78
C SER A 76 -4.05 4.69 10.21
N PRO A 77 -3.16 5.64 10.53
CA PRO A 77 -3.08 6.28 11.85
C PRO A 77 -4.44 6.77 12.39
N VAL A 78 -4.59 6.76 13.73
CA VAL A 78 -5.79 7.13 14.49
C VAL A 78 -6.13 8.63 14.37
N GLN A 79 -5.12 9.49 14.30
CA GLN A 79 -5.31 10.95 14.18
C GLN A 79 -5.37 11.36 12.71
N ALA A 80 -6.58 11.42 12.15
CA ALA A 80 -6.83 12.10 10.90
C ALA A 80 -8.13 12.91 11.04
N ASP A 81 -8.03 14.06 11.70
CA ASP A 81 -9.04 15.13 11.61
C ASP A 81 -9.22 15.55 10.13
N ASP A 82 -8.21 15.33 9.29
CA ASP A 82 -8.27 15.36 7.83
C ASP A 82 -8.33 13.94 7.25
N GLY A 83 -9.52 13.32 7.23
CA GLY A 83 -9.92 12.19 6.38
C GLY A 83 -9.01 10.95 6.31
N ALA A 84 -9.51 9.78 6.73
CA ALA A 84 -8.83 8.48 6.66
C ALA A 84 -8.11 8.14 5.33
N ALA A 85 -8.55 8.71 4.21
CA ALA A 85 -7.91 8.58 2.90
C ALA A 85 -6.53 9.25 2.82
N LEU A 86 -6.36 10.44 3.40
CA LEU A 86 -5.08 11.15 3.42
C LEU A 86 -4.06 10.41 4.28
N ALA A 87 -4.49 9.92 5.44
CA ALA A 87 -3.64 9.13 6.34
C ALA A 87 -3.20 7.80 5.70
N ALA A 88 -4.11 7.09 5.01
CA ALA A 88 -3.77 5.89 4.24
C ALA A 88 -2.78 6.21 3.11
N ARG A 89 -2.96 7.34 2.42
CA ARG A 89 -2.03 7.74 1.35
C ARG A 89 -0.65 8.11 1.87
N ARG A 90 -0.54 8.81 3.01
CA ARG A 90 0.76 9.09 3.65
C ARG A 90 1.50 7.80 4.02
N TYR A 91 0.76 6.80 4.52
CA TYR A 91 1.32 5.48 4.78
C TYR A 91 1.84 4.82 3.51
N TRP A 92 1.04 4.75 2.44
CA TRP A 92 1.49 4.18 1.17
C TRP A 92 2.63 4.96 0.53
N HIS A 93 2.63 6.28 0.64
CA HIS A 93 3.74 7.12 0.22
C HIS A 93 5.02 6.77 0.97
N ALA A 94 4.97 6.65 2.30
CA ALA A 94 6.13 6.26 3.11
C ALA A 94 6.64 4.86 2.78
N LEU A 95 5.76 3.91 2.44
CA LEU A 95 6.18 2.57 2.02
C LEU A 95 6.81 2.53 0.63
N VAL A 96 6.28 3.30 -0.31
CA VAL A 96 6.73 3.25 -1.72
C VAL A 96 7.98 4.11 -1.93
N PHE A 97 8.05 5.26 -1.28
CA PHE A 97 9.09 6.26 -1.48
C PHE A 97 10.02 6.44 -0.27
N GLY A 98 9.79 5.71 0.82
CA GLY A 98 10.69 5.67 1.96
C GLY A 98 11.98 4.91 1.68
N GLY A 99 12.88 4.90 2.67
CA GLY A 99 14.11 4.11 2.56
C GLY A 99 13.80 2.61 2.58
N VAL A 100 14.35 1.85 1.62
CA VAL A 100 14.16 0.39 1.51
C VAL A 100 14.44 -0.32 2.83
N ASP A 101 15.49 0.11 3.55
CA ASP A 101 15.86 -0.46 4.85
C ASP A 101 14.80 -0.22 5.94
N GLN A 102 14.10 0.92 5.92
CA GLN A 102 13.03 1.21 6.88
C GLN A 102 11.80 0.34 6.62
N VAL A 103 11.44 0.13 5.34
CA VAL A 103 10.32 -0.73 4.97
C VAL A 103 10.64 -2.20 5.32
N ARG A 104 11.89 -2.62 5.14
CA ARG A 104 12.37 -3.94 5.57
C ARG A 104 12.33 -4.11 7.08
N ASP A 105 12.80 -3.13 7.84
CA ASP A 105 12.73 -3.15 9.32
C ASP A 105 11.27 -3.22 9.78
N LEU A 106 10.37 -2.46 9.13
CA LEU A 106 8.93 -2.50 9.42
C LEU A 106 8.37 -3.90 9.19
N TRP A 107 8.70 -4.54 8.07
CA TRP A 107 8.27 -5.89 7.78
C TRP A 107 8.77 -6.90 8.83
N SER A 108 10.05 -6.84 9.21
CA SER A 108 10.62 -7.71 10.23
C SER A 108 9.94 -7.52 11.59
N ARG A 109 9.71 -6.27 12.02
CA ARG A 109 9.01 -5.99 13.29
C ARG A 109 7.54 -6.44 13.26
N LEU A 110 6.87 -6.31 12.13
CA LEU A 110 5.51 -6.83 11.95
C LEU A 110 5.47 -8.37 12.02
N HIS A 111 6.48 -9.05 11.50
CA HIS A 111 6.64 -10.51 11.66
C HIS A 111 6.86 -10.91 13.12
N ASP A 112 7.77 -10.24 13.83
CA ASP A 112 8.02 -10.47 15.27
C ASP A 112 6.72 -10.26 16.08
N PHE A 113 6.01 -9.17 15.80
CA PHE A 113 4.74 -8.86 16.45
C PHE A 113 3.65 -9.88 16.11
N ALA A 114 3.56 -10.33 14.85
CA ALA A 114 2.63 -11.36 14.44
C ALA A 114 2.88 -12.70 15.14
N ALA A 115 4.16 -13.03 15.38
CA ALA A 115 4.58 -14.25 16.07
C ALA A 115 4.34 -14.18 17.59
N VAL A 116 4.68 -13.04 18.22
CA VAL A 116 4.53 -12.83 19.67
C VAL A 116 3.90 -11.46 19.94
N ARG A 117 2.64 -11.49 20.41
CA ARG A 117 1.84 -10.29 20.72
C ARG A 117 2.18 -9.71 22.10
N SER A 118 3.40 -9.17 22.24
CA SER A 118 3.89 -8.52 23.47
C SER A 118 3.83 -7.00 23.39
N ALA A 119 3.81 -6.34 24.55
CA ALA A 119 3.90 -4.87 24.64
C ALA A 119 5.22 -4.34 24.07
N GLU A 120 6.31 -5.11 24.20
CA GLU A 120 7.62 -4.78 23.64
C GLU A 120 7.59 -4.79 22.10
N ASN A 121 7.12 -5.88 21.49
CA ASN A 121 7.02 -5.97 20.03
C ASN A 121 6.06 -4.91 19.47
N ARG A 122 4.95 -4.65 20.16
CA ARG A 122 4.04 -3.55 19.84
C ARG A 122 4.77 -2.21 19.83
N ALA A 123 5.54 -1.90 20.89
CA ALA A 123 6.27 -0.65 20.99
C ALA A 123 7.30 -0.49 19.86
N ARG A 124 8.03 -1.56 19.51
CA ARG A 124 8.99 -1.58 18.40
C ARG A 124 8.33 -1.26 17.06
N VAL A 125 7.15 -1.83 16.77
CA VAL A 125 6.42 -1.53 15.52
C VAL A 125 5.95 -0.08 15.51
N VAL A 126 5.33 0.39 16.59
CA VAL A 126 4.79 1.75 16.69
C VAL A 126 5.90 2.80 16.59
N GLU A 127 7.04 2.58 17.26
CA GLU A 127 8.21 3.46 17.18
C GLU A 127 8.63 3.70 15.72
N LEU A 128 8.79 2.63 14.95
CA LEU A 128 9.19 2.75 13.54
C LEU A 128 8.12 3.42 12.68
N LEU A 129 6.84 3.11 12.90
CA LEU A 129 5.74 3.76 12.18
C LEU A 129 5.69 5.28 12.45
N VAL A 130 6.00 5.72 13.67
CA VAL A 130 6.12 7.14 14.01
C VAL A 130 7.34 7.79 13.35
N ILE A 131 8.46 7.06 13.21
CA ILE A 131 9.62 7.54 12.46
C ILE A 131 9.28 7.71 10.97
N MET A 132 8.62 6.71 10.38
CA MET A 132 8.22 6.73 8.97
C MET A 132 7.12 7.77 8.68
N ILE A 133 6.25 8.03 9.67
CA ILE A 133 5.14 8.98 9.57
C ILE A 133 5.12 9.83 10.85
N PRO A 134 5.92 10.91 10.91
CA PRO A 134 6.01 11.77 12.07
C PRO A 134 4.64 12.33 12.50
N GLY A 135 4.37 12.31 13.80
CA GLY A 135 3.10 12.77 14.38
C GLY A 135 1.93 11.81 14.22
N SER A 136 2.15 10.58 13.72
CA SER A 136 1.11 9.54 13.66
C SER A 136 0.86 8.87 15.01
N THR A 137 -0.37 8.37 15.21
CA THR A 137 -0.76 7.55 16.36
C THR A 137 -1.34 6.23 15.86
N TRP A 138 -0.98 5.10 16.48
CA TRP A 138 -1.35 3.76 16.02
C TRP A 138 -2.01 2.93 17.14
N GLY A 139 -3.21 2.43 16.87
CA GLY A 139 -3.96 1.52 17.73
C GLY A 139 -3.78 0.06 17.32
N ASP A 140 -4.28 -0.85 18.16
CA ASP A 140 -4.07 -2.29 17.97
C ASP A 140 -4.81 -2.81 16.72
N ASP A 141 -6.01 -2.30 16.44
CA ASP A 141 -6.75 -2.60 15.21
C ASP A 141 -5.94 -2.26 13.94
N GLN A 142 -5.22 -1.13 13.97
CA GLN A 142 -4.34 -0.76 12.85
C GLN A 142 -3.18 -1.72 12.70
N LEU A 143 -2.52 -2.06 13.80
CA LEU A 143 -1.39 -2.98 13.76
C LEU A 143 -1.83 -4.38 13.28
N ASP A 144 -3.02 -4.83 13.65
CA ASP A 144 -3.58 -6.09 13.17
C ASP A 144 -3.94 -6.08 11.69
N ALA A 145 -4.46 -4.96 11.18
CA ALA A 145 -4.68 -4.80 9.74
C ALA A 145 -3.35 -4.80 8.97
N LEU A 146 -2.32 -4.12 9.51
CA LEU A 146 -0.97 -4.12 8.94
C LEU A 146 -0.35 -5.53 8.91
N VAL A 147 -0.49 -6.30 9.99
CA VAL A 147 -0.05 -7.71 10.03
C VAL A 147 -0.81 -8.54 9.00
N THR A 148 -2.13 -8.35 8.89
CA THR A 148 -2.95 -9.12 7.94
C THR A 148 -2.46 -8.92 6.51
N ILE A 149 -2.19 -7.69 6.10
CA ILE A 149 -1.79 -7.39 4.72
C ILE A 149 -0.30 -7.64 4.47
N SER A 150 0.57 -7.26 5.40
CA SER A 150 2.02 -7.32 5.17
C SER A 150 2.62 -8.71 5.43
N VAL A 151 1.97 -9.52 6.28
CA VAL A 151 2.49 -10.83 6.69
C VAL A 151 1.68 -11.98 6.09
N ARG A 152 0.35 -11.91 6.20
CA ARG A 152 -0.55 -13.05 5.92
C ARG A 152 -1.10 -13.06 4.49
N ASP A 153 -1.16 -11.91 3.83
CA ASP A 153 -1.74 -11.78 2.50
C ASP A 153 -0.68 -11.96 1.40
N THR A 154 -0.71 -13.10 0.73
CA THR A 154 0.22 -13.38 -0.37
C THR A 154 -0.02 -12.50 -1.59
N VAL A 155 -1.25 -11.97 -1.76
CA VAL A 155 -1.57 -11.09 -2.89
C VAL A 155 -0.84 -9.78 -2.76
N PHE A 156 -0.67 -9.25 -1.55
CA PHE A 156 0.08 -8.01 -1.34
C PHE A 156 1.55 -8.14 -1.78
N ARG A 157 2.11 -9.36 -1.75
CA ARG A 157 3.48 -9.62 -2.17
C ARG A 157 3.70 -9.45 -3.67
N SER A 158 2.67 -9.51 -4.51
CA SER A 158 2.84 -9.35 -5.96
C SER A 158 3.18 -7.92 -6.39
N LEU A 159 3.09 -6.93 -5.49
CA LEU A 159 3.40 -5.55 -5.80
C LEU A 159 4.91 -5.38 -5.97
N ALA A 160 5.35 -4.80 -7.08
CA ALA A 160 6.77 -4.73 -7.41
C ALA A 160 7.64 -3.95 -6.40
N TRP A 161 7.08 -2.94 -5.72
CA TRP A 161 7.81 -2.27 -4.64
C TRP A 161 8.06 -3.22 -3.46
N TRP A 162 7.16 -4.18 -3.24
CA TRP A 162 7.28 -5.20 -2.21
C TRP A 162 8.29 -6.26 -2.61
N ASP A 163 8.27 -6.68 -3.88
CA ASP A 163 9.31 -7.55 -4.45
C ASP A 163 10.69 -6.91 -4.28
N THR A 164 10.83 -5.60 -4.52
CA THR A 164 12.10 -4.87 -4.33
C THR A 164 12.59 -4.91 -2.88
N VAL A 165 11.67 -4.87 -1.91
CA VAL A 165 12.00 -5.00 -0.47
C VAL A 165 12.41 -6.44 -0.13
N HIS A 166 11.79 -7.43 -0.78
CA HIS A 166 11.98 -8.86 -0.50
C HIS A 166 13.20 -9.47 -1.22
N ASP A 167 13.47 -9.11 -2.48
CA ASP A 167 14.57 -9.64 -3.29
C ASP A 167 15.96 -9.17 -2.82
N ALA A 168 16.00 -8.11 -2.01
CA ALA A 168 17.22 -7.61 -1.38
C ALA A 168 17.62 -8.38 -0.10
N TRP A 169 17.18 -9.64 0.03
CA TRP A 169 17.37 -10.55 1.17
C TRP A 169 17.81 -11.93 0.70
#